data_AF-A0A920LXY4-F1
#
_entry.id   AF-A0A920LXY4-F1
#
_cell.length_a   1.000
_cell.length_b   1.000
_cell.length_c   1.000
_cell.angle_alpha   90.00
_cell.angle_beta   90.00
_cell.angle_gamma   90.00
#
_symmetry.space_group_name_H-M   'P 1'
#
loop_
_entity.id
_entity.type
_entity.pdbx_description
1 polymer ?
#
loop_
_entity_poly.entity_id
_entity_poly.type
_entity_poly.pdbx_seq_one_letter_code
_entity_poly.pdbx_strand_id
1 'polypeptide(L)'
;MSVLVGLVIIGGISRIALIAASIVPLMAFIYLVGGLSVLIFNYENIIPSFTVIITDVFKGSSVVGGFLGASFSLAFTYGVARGLYSNEAGQGSAPIAHATSKTKHSVEEGFVSILEPFIDTLIICTLTGLVILSSGVWTEKFSNNFERSSMFIVEGIQDENKDAAEILKFLSDEPSSIKSFSGILEIQDGKILQAITILNNRSIAEEVLVYKDNVPYSGTLEVMNSEFDSSYVFSGKSLVKSAVLTSKAFNKGFFGNYGEYIVSIGLLLFAFSTVITWAYYGDRCTAYLFGESAIIYYRLIYIFAFFIAGSGFFDTEIIWNFALITVAASTLPNLISIFLLRNKMKSLVTSYKDLNND
;
A
#
# COMPACT_ATOMS: atom_id res chain seq x y z
N MET A 1 8.77 13.12 12.88
CA MET A 1 7.75 12.10 13.27
C MET A 1 8.08 11.41 14.59
N SER A 2 9.25 10.79 14.75
CA SER A 2 9.59 9.99 15.94
C SER A 2 9.47 10.73 17.28
N VAL A 3 9.82 12.02 17.31
CA VAL A 3 9.63 12.86 18.50
C VAL A 3 8.15 12.97 18.88
N LEU A 4 7.26 13.19 17.90
CA LEU A 4 5.82 13.29 18.14
C LEU A 4 5.27 11.95 18.66
N VAL A 5 5.66 10.84 18.03
CA VAL A 5 5.30 9.48 18.49
C VAL A 5 5.75 9.28 19.94
N GLY A 6 6.99 9.64 20.27
CA GLY A 6 7.53 9.54 21.61
C GLY A 6 6.74 10.34 22.65
N LEU A 7 6.37 11.58 22.33
CA LEU A 7 5.54 12.43 23.20
C LEU A 7 4.16 11.81 23.49
N VAL A 8 3.60 11.07 22.53
CA VAL A 8 2.33 10.35 22.70
C VAL A 8 2.52 9.09 23.53
N ILE A 9 3.39 8.17 23.09
CA ILE A 9 3.44 6.82 23.66
C ILE A 9 4.06 6.81 25.06
N ILE A 10 5.03 7.70 25.36
CA ILE A 10 5.61 7.81 26.71
C ILE A 10 4.55 8.26 27.72
N GLY A 11 3.56 9.03 27.28
CA GLY A 11 2.45 9.51 28.12
C GLY A 11 1.46 8.45 28.57
N GLY A 12 1.62 7.19 28.17
CA GLY A 12 0.79 6.08 28.63
C GLY A 12 -0.48 5.84 27.80
N ILE A 13 -1.19 4.77 28.17
CA ILE A 13 -2.33 4.23 27.41
C ILE A 13 -3.45 5.25 27.28
N SER A 14 -3.74 6.02 28.32
CA SER A 14 -4.78 7.05 28.28
C SER A 14 -4.46 8.16 27.26
N ARG A 15 -3.20 8.54 27.10
CA ARG A 15 -2.78 9.54 26.10
C ARG A 15 -2.86 8.97 24.70
N ILE A 16 -2.39 7.73 24.51
CA ILE A 16 -2.49 7.01 23.24
C ILE A 16 -3.95 6.96 22.78
N ALA A 17 -4.86 6.48 23.64
CA ALA A 17 -6.27 6.35 23.33
C ALA A 17 -6.93 7.71 23.03
N LEU A 18 -6.64 8.75 23.82
CA LEU A 18 -7.20 10.09 23.61
C LEU A 18 -6.78 10.69 22.26
N ILE A 19 -5.50 10.52 21.89
CA ILE A 19 -4.98 11.05 20.63
C ILE A 19 -5.52 10.25 19.45
N ALA A 20 -5.53 8.92 19.53
CA ALA A 20 -6.10 8.07 18.49
C ALA A 20 -7.58 8.37 18.26
N ALA A 21 -8.38 8.50 19.33
CA ALA A 21 -9.81 8.81 19.26
C ALA A 21 -10.11 10.18 18.60
N SER A 22 -9.16 11.12 18.64
CA SER A 22 -9.32 12.42 17.97
C SER A 22 -8.79 12.40 16.54
N ILE A 23 -7.66 11.73 16.28
CA ILE A 23 -6.99 11.77 14.98
C ILE A 23 -7.71 10.88 13.96
N VAL A 24 -8.17 9.68 14.36
CA VAL A 24 -8.77 8.71 13.46
C VAL A 24 -10.04 9.25 12.77
N PRO A 25 -11.01 9.87 13.49
CA PRO A 25 -12.17 10.46 12.83
C PRO A 25 -11.80 11.66 11.95
N LEU A 26 -10.84 12.49 12.37
CA LEU A 26 -10.40 13.65 11.60
C LEU A 26 -9.75 13.25 10.27
N MET A 27 -8.82 12.28 10.30
CA MET A 27 -8.15 11.82 9.09
C MET A 27 -9.13 11.15 8.12
N ALA A 28 -10.06 10.34 8.64
CA ALA A 28 -11.11 9.71 7.84
C ALA A 28 -12.01 10.76 7.20
N PHE A 29 -12.42 11.79 7.96
CA PHE A 29 -13.24 12.88 7.45
C PHE A 29 -12.54 13.67 6.34
N ILE A 30 -11.29 14.10 6.55
CA ILE A 30 -10.48 14.81 5.54
C ILE A 30 -10.39 13.99 4.25
N TYR A 31 -10.09 12.70 4.40
CA TYR A 31 -9.93 11.80 3.26
C TYR A 31 -11.26 11.54 2.53
N LEU A 32 -12.36 11.33 3.26
CA LEU A 32 -13.70 11.15 2.71
C LEU A 32 -14.15 12.39 1.93
N VAL A 33 -13.98 13.59 2.49
CA VAL A 33 -14.33 14.85 1.81
C VAL A 33 -13.52 15.01 0.53
N GLY A 34 -12.20 14.77 0.59
CA GLY A 34 -11.34 14.83 -0.59
C GLY A 34 -11.74 13.81 -1.65
N GLY A 35 -11.95 12.54 -1.26
CA GLY A 35 -12.34 11.50 -2.20
C GLY A 35 -13.71 11.75 -2.84
N LEU A 36 -14.71 12.14 -2.05
CA LEU A 36 -16.03 12.52 -2.55
C LEU A 36 -15.94 13.73 -3.49
N SER A 37 -15.04 14.68 -3.25
CA SER A 37 -14.84 15.81 -4.17
C SER A 37 -14.41 15.36 -5.56
N VAL A 38 -13.59 14.30 -5.66
CA VAL A 38 -13.16 13.74 -6.95
C VAL A 38 -14.29 12.93 -7.58
N LEU A 39 -14.98 12.09 -6.80
CA LEU A 39 -16.08 11.27 -7.32
C LEU A 39 -17.22 12.12 -7.88
N ILE A 40 -17.61 13.18 -7.16
CA ILE A 40 -18.69 14.06 -7.61
C ILE A 40 -18.25 14.85 -8.86
N PHE A 41 -16.98 15.30 -8.91
CA PHE A 41 -16.45 15.99 -10.09
C PHE A 41 -16.42 15.09 -11.33
N ASN A 42 -16.13 13.79 -11.14
CA ASN A 42 -16.04 12.79 -12.22
C ASN A 42 -17.21 11.78 -12.18
N TYR A 43 -18.41 12.24 -11.84
CA TYR A 43 -19.56 11.37 -11.55
C TYR A 43 -19.92 10.43 -12.72
N GLU A 44 -19.68 10.87 -13.96
CA GLU A 44 -19.90 10.12 -15.19
C GLU A 44 -19.07 8.83 -15.26
N ASN A 45 -17.90 8.83 -14.62
CA ASN A 45 -16.96 7.71 -14.64
C ASN A 45 -17.16 6.73 -13.47
N ILE A 46 -18.10 6.98 -12.53
CA ILE A 46 -18.32 6.09 -11.38
C ILE A 46 -18.83 4.71 -11.84
N ILE A 47 -19.88 4.67 -12.66
CA ILE A 47 -20.45 3.40 -13.16
C ILE A 47 -19.46 2.66 -14.08
N PRO A 48 -18.78 3.34 -15.02
CA PRO A 48 -17.68 2.74 -15.77
C PRO A 48 -16.58 2.15 -14.87
N SER A 49 -16.22 2.81 -13.78
CA SER A 49 -15.19 2.32 -12.84
C SER A 49 -15.58 0.97 -12.22
N PHE A 50 -16.83 0.80 -11.78
CA PHE A 50 -17.31 -0.50 -11.28
C PHE A 50 -17.29 -1.58 -12.36
N THR A 51 -17.59 -1.21 -13.61
CA THR A 51 -17.52 -2.14 -14.73
C THR A 51 -16.09 -2.62 -14.92
N VAL A 52 -15.11 -1.71 -14.94
CA VAL A 52 -13.67 -2.04 -15.03
C VAL A 52 -13.24 -2.97 -13.88
N ILE A 53 -13.61 -2.67 -12.62
CA ILE A 53 -13.27 -3.51 -11.46
C ILE A 53 -13.76 -4.94 -11.66
N ILE A 54 -15.00 -5.12 -12.12
CA ILE A 54 -15.59 -6.45 -12.28
C ILE A 54 -15.04 -7.12 -13.54
N THR A 55 -15.02 -6.45 -14.69
CA THR A 55 -14.70 -7.11 -15.96
C THR A 55 -13.22 -7.36 -16.14
N ASP A 56 -12.35 -6.42 -15.77
CA ASP A 56 -10.94 -6.50 -16.13
C ASP A 56 -10.20 -7.51 -15.25
N VAL A 57 -10.64 -7.66 -13.99
CA VAL A 57 -10.16 -8.71 -13.09
C VAL A 57 -10.39 -10.10 -13.69
N PHE A 58 -11.56 -10.37 -14.30
CA PHE A 58 -11.87 -11.70 -14.86
C PHE A 58 -11.45 -11.90 -16.33
N LYS A 59 -11.18 -10.82 -17.09
CA LYS A 59 -10.73 -10.89 -18.50
C LYS A 59 -9.21 -11.02 -18.64
N GLY A 60 -8.44 -10.58 -17.64
CA GLY A 60 -7.02 -10.91 -17.49
C GLY A 60 -6.04 -10.38 -18.54
N SER A 61 -6.41 -9.41 -19.40
CA SER A 61 -5.50 -8.90 -20.47
C SER A 61 -5.93 -7.64 -21.22
N SER A 62 -6.72 -6.72 -20.64
CA SER A 62 -7.03 -5.44 -21.31
C SER A 62 -5.89 -4.43 -21.12
N VAL A 63 -5.28 -3.99 -22.22
CA VAL A 63 -4.49 -2.76 -22.22
C VAL A 63 -5.46 -1.59 -22.23
N VAL A 64 -5.37 -0.74 -21.20
CA VAL A 64 -6.21 0.45 -21.10
C VAL A 64 -5.30 1.65 -20.88
N GLY A 65 -5.23 2.51 -21.90
CA GLY A 65 -4.39 3.73 -21.94
C GLY A 65 -3.00 3.55 -21.34
N GLY A 66 -2.21 2.63 -21.89
CA GLY A 66 -0.82 2.40 -21.48
C GLY A 66 -0.62 1.52 -20.24
N PHE A 67 -1.68 1.18 -19.49
CA PHE A 67 -1.59 0.14 -18.46
C PHE A 67 -1.67 -1.25 -19.11
N LEU A 68 -0.63 -2.06 -18.94
CA LEU A 68 -0.48 -3.36 -19.63
C LEU A 68 -1.27 -4.52 -18.98
N GLY A 69 -2.32 -4.19 -18.21
CA GLY A 69 -3.20 -5.17 -17.57
C GLY A 69 -2.53 -5.94 -16.43
N ALA A 70 -3.29 -6.80 -15.73
CA ALA A 70 -2.80 -7.75 -14.74
C ALA A 70 -3.55 -9.08 -14.90
N SER A 71 -2.90 -10.21 -14.65
CA SER A 71 -3.61 -11.50 -14.61
C SER A 71 -4.55 -11.55 -13.41
N PHE A 72 -5.62 -12.35 -13.49
CA PHE A 72 -6.54 -12.55 -12.37
C PHE A 72 -5.80 -12.99 -11.10
N SER A 73 -4.90 -13.96 -11.23
CA SER A 73 -4.12 -14.48 -10.10
C SER A 73 -3.29 -13.39 -9.43
N LEU A 74 -2.66 -12.53 -10.23
CA LEU A 74 -1.87 -11.42 -9.73
C LEU A 74 -2.75 -10.38 -9.03
N ALA A 75 -3.84 -9.95 -9.67
CA ALA A 75 -4.79 -9.00 -9.10
C ALA A 75 -5.40 -9.52 -7.79
N PHE A 76 -5.77 -10.80 -7.75
CA PHE A 76 -6.28 -11.47 -6.55
C PHE A 76 -5.22 -11.53 -5.45
N THR A 77 -3.99 -11.96 -5.78
CA THR A 77 -2.90 -12.09 -4.80
C THR A 77 -2.54 -10.74 -4.20
N TYR A 78 -2.36 -9.70 -5.02
CA TYR A 78 -2.10 -8.34 -4.53
C TYR A 78 -3.30 -7.77 -3.76
N GLY A 79 -4.53 -8.02 -4.22
CA GLY A 79 -5.75 -7.57 -3.55
C GLY A 79 -5.91 -8.17 -2.16
N VAL A 80 -5.75 -9.49 -2.03
CA VAL A 80 -5.79 -10.20 -0.75
C VAL A 80 -4.64 -9.76 0.15
N ALA A 81 -3.41 -9.73 -0.36
CA ALA A 81 -2.25 -9.32 0.42
C ALA A 81 -2.42 -7.89 0.96
N ARG A 82 -2.76 -6.92 0.11
CA ARG A 82 -2.98 -5.53 0.53
C ARG A 82 -4.18 -5.38 1.46
N GLY A 83 -5.27 -6.11 1.21
CA GLY A 83 -6.45 -6.12 2.07
C GLY A 83 -6.13 -6.59 3.49
N LEU A 84 -5.46 -7.74 3.62
CA LEU A 84 -5.03 -8.29 4.92
C LEU A 84 -4.07 -7.36 5.67
N TYR A 85 -3.25 -6.59 4.95
CA TYR A 85 -2.37 -5.58 5.52
C TYR A 85 -3.11 -4.34 6.02
N SER A 86 -4.18 -3.93 5.33
CA SER A 86 -4.95 -2.73 5.67
C SER A 86 -5.87 -2.96 6.87
N ASN A 87 -6.65 -4.05 6.84
CA ASN A 87 -7.67 -4.31 7.85
C ASN A 87 -7.23 -5.25 8.98
N GLU A 88 -5.98 -5.73 8.94
CA GLU A 88 -5.38 -6.61 9.94
C GLU A 88 -6.16 -7.92 10.18
N ALA A 89 -6.98 -8.35 9.21
CA ALA A 89 -7.79 -9.54 9.35
C ALA A 89 -6.92 -10.79 9.54
N GLY A 90 -7.26 -11.59 10.56
CA GLY A 90 -6.55 -12.81 10.90
C GLY A 90 -5.24 -12.62 11.67
N GLN A 91 -4.69 -11.39 11.76
CA GLN A 91 -3.42 -11.13 12.43
C GLN A 91 -3.49 -11.21 13.97
N GLY A 92 -4.68 -10.97 14.55
CA GLY A 92 -4.91 -11.06 15.99
C GLY A 92 -4.50 -9.82 16.80
N SER A 93 -4.04 -8.76 16.13
CA SER A 93 -3.67 -7.46 16.71
C SER A 93 -4.89 -6.64 17.14
N ALA A 94 -5.87 -6.44 16.25
CA ALA A 94 -7.05 -5.62 16.52
C ALA A 94 -7.80 -6.00 17.82
N PRO A 95 -8.06 -7.29 18.13
CA PRO A 95 -8.70 -7.69 19.39
C PRO A 95 -7.98 -7.23 20.66
N ILE A 96 -6.68 -6.89 20.61
CA ILE A 96 -5.91 -6.37 21.76
C ILE A 96 -6.45 -5.00 22.20
N ALA A 97 -6.89 -4.15 21.27
CA ALA A 97 -7.56 -2.89 21.60
C ALA A 97 -8.95 -3.14 22.20
N HIS A 98 -9.77 -3.94 21.51
CA HIS A 98 -11.13 -4.26 21.95
C HIS A 98 -11.19 -4.96 23.30
N ALA A 99 -10.17 -5.74 23.67
CA ALA A 99 -10.11 -6.38 24.99
C ALA A 99 -10.01 -5.39 26.17
N THR A 100 -9.74 -4.12 25.91
CA THR A 100 -9.61 -3.08 26.95
C THR A 100 -10.81 -2.14 27.07
N SER A 101 -11.82 -2.32 26.22
CA SER A 101 -13.06 -1.57 26.34
C SER A 101 -13.88 -2.04 27.54
N LYS A 102 -14.75 -1.15 28.03
CA LYS A 102 -15.62 -1.42 29.18
C LYS A 102 -16.98 -1.89 28.68
N THR A 103 -17.06 -3.13 28.20
CA THR A 103 -18.34 -3.79 27.85
C THR A 103 -18.79 -4.75 28.95
N LYS A 104 -20.10 -5.00 29.03
CA LYS A 104 -20.67 -6.06 29.86
C LYS A 104 -20.53 -7.44 29.22
N HIS A 105 -20.59 -7.51 27.89
CA HIS A 105 -20.58 -8.75 27.13
C HIS A 105 -19.57 -8.67 26.00
N SER A 106 -18.58 -9.57 26.00
CA SER A 106 -17.51 -9.59 24.97
C SER A 106 -18.02 -9.67 23.53
N VAL A 107 -19.24 -10.17 23.33
CA VAL A 107 -19.90 -10.26 22.02
C VAL A 107 -20.22 -8.88 21.45
N GLU A 108 -20.57 -7.90 22.30
CA GLU A 108 -20.84 -6.52 21.88
C GLU A 108 -19.62 -5.90 21.21
N GLU A 109 -18.46 -6.03 21.85
CA GLU A 109 -17.18 -5.56 21.30
C GLU A 109 -16.75 -6.37 20.09
N GLY A 110 -17.09 -7.66 20.05
CA GLY A 110 -16.96 -8.46 18.83
C GLY A 110 -17.69 -7.82 17.64
N PHE A 111 -18.92 -7.35 17.82
CA PHE A 111 -19.66 -6.65 16.76
C PHE A 111 -19.06 -5.29 16.41
N VAL A 112 -18.59 -4.54 17.40
CA VAL A 112 -17.89 -3.25 17.16
C VAL A 112 -16.62 -3.48 16.34
N SER A 113 -15.84 -4.52 16.64
CA SER A 113 -14.60 -4.84 15.92
C SER A 113 -14.81 -5.17 14.44
N ILE A 114 -16.00 -5.67 14.05
CA ILE A 114 -16.34 -5.92 12.63
C ILE A 114 -16.45 -4.60 11.84
N LEU A 115 -16.72 -3.48 12.50
CA LEU A 115 -16.77 -2.18 11.83
C LEU A 115 -15.40 -1.74 11.30
N GLU A 116 -14.29 -2.21 11.88
CA GLU A 116 -12.94 -1.86 11.45
C GLU A 116 -12.66 -2.27 9.99
N PRO A 117 -12.73 -3.57 9.61
CA PRO A 117 -12.54 -3.98 8.22
C PRO A 117 -13.62 -3.41 7.28
N PHE A 118 -14.84 -3.17 7.78
CA PHE A 118 -15.89 -2.55 6.99
C PHE A 118 -15.55 -1.10 6.63
N ILE A 119 -15.18 -0.28 7.61
CA ILE A 119 -14.82 1.13 7.37
C ILE A 119 -13.52 1.20 6.57
N ASP A 120 -12.49 0.47 6.96
CA ASP A 120 -11.19 0.52 6.27
C ASP A 120 -11.30 0.04 4.83
N THR A 121 -11.69 -1.22 4.62
CA THR A 121 -11.63 -1.83 3.29
C THR A 121 -12.84 -1.45 2.43
N LEU A 122 -14.07 -1.63 2.95
CA LEU A 122 -15.27 -1.45 2.13
C LEU A 122 -15.63 0.01 1.90
N ILE A 123 -15.29 0.92 2.82
CA ILE A 123 -15.52 2.36 2.63
C ILE A 123 -14.26 3.05 2.11
N ILE A 124 -13.17 3.09 2.88
CA ILE A 124 -12.01 3.94 2.57
C ILE A 124 -11.18 3.41 1.39
N CYS A 125 -10.86 2.11 1.35
CA CYS A 125 -10.12 1.54 0.23
C CYS A 125 -10.96 1.53 -1.05
N THR A 126 -12.26 1.19 -0.98
CA THR A 126 -13.17 1.30 -2.13
C THR A 126 -13.25 2.73 -2.65
N LEU A 127 -13.42 3.72 -1.76
CA LEU A 127 -13.40 5.14 -2.14
C LEU A 127 -12.10 5.48 -2.88
N THR A 128 -10.95 5.05 -2.35
CA THR A 128 -9.64 5.30 -2.98
C THR A 128 -9.56 4.68 -4.37
N GLY A 129 -9.99 3.42 -4.53
CA GLY A 129 -10.01 2.74 -5.81
C GLY A 129 -10.91 3.45 -6.82
N LEU A 130 -12.12 3.86 -6.41
CA LEU A 130 -13.04 4.62 -7.25
C LEU A 130 -12.49 6.00 -7.61
N VAL A 131 -11.82 6.70 -6.69
CA VAL A 131 -11.17 7.99 -6.96
C VAL A 131 -10.10 7.84 -8.04
N ILE A 132 -9.27 6.80 -7.97
CA ILE A 132 -8.23 6.51 -8.97
C ILE A 132 -8.87 6.19 -10.33
N LEU A 133 -9.89 5.33 -10.37
CA LEU A 133 -10.51 4.91 -11.63
C LEU A 133 -11.34 6.02 -12.27
N SER A 134 -12.18 6.71 -11.49
CA SER A 134 -13.08 7.74 -12.01
C SER A 134 -12.36 9.00 -12.49
N SER A 135 -11.19 9.30 -11.92
CA SER A 135 -10.34 10.42 -12.34
C SER A 135 -9.58 10.16 -13.64
N GLY A 136 -9.48 8.90 -14.09
CA GLY A 136 -8.78 8.51 -15.32
C GLY A 136 -7.25 8.53 -15.24
N VAL A 137 -6.65 8.99 -14.15
CA VAL A 137 -5.18 9.16 -14.07
C VAL A 137 -4.38 7.86 -14.12
N TRP A 138 -5.03 6.73 -13.90
CA TRP A 138 -4.39 5.41 -13.96
C TRP A 138 -3.99 4.99 -15.38
N THR A 139 -4.45 5.73 -16.40
CA THR A 139 -4.07 5.58 -17.80
C THR A 139 -3.23 6.74 -18.33
N GLU A 140 -2.86 7.70 -17.47
CA GLU A 140 -2.05 8.85 -17.85
C GLU A 140 -0.58 8.60 -17.49
N LYS A 141 0.34 8.81 -18.44
CA LYS A 141 1.78 8.76 -18.19
C LYS A 141 2.26 10.11 -17.66
N PHE A 142 3.04 10.07 -16.58
CA PHE A 142 3.61 11.24 -15.94
C PHE A 142 5.13 11.18 -15.97
N SER A 143 5.78 12.35 -16.02
CA SER A 143 7.23 12.42 -15.84
C SER A 143 7.60 12.04 -14.41
N ASN A 144 8.44 11.02 -14.26
CA ASN A 144 8.94 10.52 -12.98
C ASN A 144 10.32 9.89 -13.11
N ASN A 145 10.99 9.74 -11.96
CA ASN A 145 12.15 8.88 -11.84
C ASN A 145 11.68 7.43 -11.70
N PHE A 146 12.32 6.51 -12.40
CA PHE A 146 11.92 5.11 -12.43
C PHE A 146 12.48 4.38 -11.20
N GLU A 147 11.59 3.70 -10.48
CA GLU A 147 11.98 2.85 -9.37
C GLU A 147 12.57 1.54 -9.93
N ARG A 148 13.76 1.16 -9.46
CA ARG A 148 14.45 -0.05 -9.95
C ARG A 148 13.61 -1.32 -9.82
N SER A 149 12.84 -1.46 -8.74
CA SER A 149 11.97 -2.61 -8.50
C SER A 149 10.76 -2.69 -9.43
N SER A 150 10.54 -1.70 -10.29
CA SER A 150 9.42 -1.66 -11.22
C SER A 150 9.83 -1.28 -12.63
N MET A 151 11.14 -1.21 -12.88
CA MET A 151 11.73 -0.88 -14.15
C MET A 151 12.40 -2.12 -14.74
N PHE A 152 12.14 -2.38 -16.02
CA PHE A 152 12.79 -3.46 -16.77
C PHE A 152 13.31 -2.90 -18.10
N ILE A 153 14.47 -3.38 -18.51
CA ILE A 153 15.08 -3.05 -19.81
C ILE A 153 14.92 -4.30 -20.66
N VAL A 154 14.13 -4.23 -21.72
CA VAL A 154 13.85 -5.41 -22.55
C VAL A 154 14.44 -5.26 -23.95
N GLU A 155 14.80 -6.39 -24.54
CA GLU A 155 15.37 -6.45 -25.89
C GLU A 155 14.35 -6.00 -26.95
N GLY A 156 14.81 -5.20 -27.91
CA GLY A 156 14.00 -4.74 -29.04
C GLY A 156 12.98 -3.65 -28.69
N ILE A 157 12.27 -3.21 -29.73
CA ILE A 157 11.18 -2.24 -29.61
C ILE A 157 9.87 -3.02 -29.50
N GLN A 158 9.16 -2.81 -28.39
CA GLN A 158 7.85 -3.41 -28.12
C GLN A 158 6.74 -2.38 -28.36
N ASP A 159 5.57 -2.84 -28.80
CA ASP A 159 4.37 -2.04 -29.01
C ASP A 159 3.31 -2.39 -27.96
N GLU A 160 2.79 -1.37 -27.27
CA GLU A 160 1.83 -1.57 -26.17
C GLU A 160 0.55 -2.28 -26.60
N ASN A 161 0.14 -2.22 -27.87
CA ASN A 161 -1.09 -2.85 -28.34
C ASN A 161 -0.83 -4.24 -28.92
N LYS A 162 0.29 -4.45 -29.62
CA LYS A 162 0.61 -5.73 -30.26
C LYS A 162 1.24 -6.72 -29.29
N ASP A 163 2.16 -6.24 -28.46
CA ASP A 163 3.00 -7.08 -27.62
C ASP A 163 2.47 -7.17 -26.17
N ALA A 164 1.34 -6.52 -25.88
CA ALA A 164 0.67 -6.47 -24.58
C ALA A 164 0.66 -7.81 -23.81
N ALA A 165 0.23 -8.88 -24.48
CA ALA A 165 0.08 -10.19 -23.88
C ALA A 165 1.44 -10.80 -23.52
N GLU A 166 2.46 -10.60 -24.34
CA GLU A 166 3.82 -11.06 -24.07
C GLU A 166 4.49 -10.22 -22.99
N ILE A 167 4.29 -8.89 -23.00
CA ILE A 167 4.79 -8.03 -21.92
C ILE A 167 4.14 -8.41 -20.58
N LEU A 168 2.84 -8.71 -20.58
CA LEU A 168 2.14 -9.13 -19.37
C LEU A 168 2.68 -10.46 -18.83
N LYS A 169 2.95 -11.44 -19.70
CA LYS A 169 3.59 -12.71 -19.32
C LYS A 169 4.98 -12.46 -18.72
N PHE A 170 5.80 -11.67 -19.39
CA PHE A 170 7.12 -11.27 -18.90
C PHE A 170 7.03 -10.61 -17.51
N LEU A 171 6.14 -9.64 -17.33
CA LEU A 171 5.92 -8.94 -16.05
C LEU A 171 5.23 -9.80 -14.97
N SER A 172 4.82 -11.02 -15.29
CA SER A 172 4.18 -11.96 -14.36
C SER A 172 5.06 -13.19 -14.11
N ASP A 173 6.33 -13.15 -14.55
CA ASP A 173 7.28 -14.26 -14.50
C ASP A 173 6.77 -15.54 -15.21
N GLU A 174 5.88 -15.37 -16.18
CA GLU A 174 5.40 -16.44 -17.05
C GLU A 174 6.29 -16.55 -18.30
N PRO A 175 6.40 -17.75 -18.93
CA PRO A 175 7.16 -17.91 -20.17
C PRO A 175 6.71 -16.93 -21.26
N SER A 176 7.61 -16.04 -21.69
CA SER A 176 7.37 -15.04 -22.71
C SER A 176 8.45 -15.06 -23.80
N SER A 177 8.11 -14.58 -25.00
CA SER A 177 9.09 -14.29 -26.05
C SER A 177 10.00 -13.10 -25.73
N ILE A 178 9.58 -12.21 -24.82
CA ILE A 178 10.33 -11.02 -24.41
C ILE A 178 11.41 -11.42 -23.42
N LYS A 179 12.61 -10.85 -23.61
CA LYS A 179 13.78 -11.10 -22.76
C LYS A 179 14.30 -9.81 -22.17
N SER A 180 14.79 -9.88 -20.94
CA SER A 180 15.57 -8.82 -20.32
C SER A 180 16.84 -8.57 -21.13
N PHE A 181 17.16 -7.31 -21.32
CA PHE A 181 18.38 -6.87 -21.97
C PHE A 181 19.60 -7.18 -21.10
N SER A 182 20.63 -7.75 -21.72
CA SER A 182 21.96 -7.90 -21.15
C SER A 182 23.00 -7.48 -22.16
N GLY A 183 23.83 -6.49 -21.82
CA GLY A 183 24.83 -5.92 -22.72
C GLY A 183 25.20 -4.50 -22.34
N ILE A 184 25.86 -3.82 -23.26
CA ILE A 184 26.31 -2.44 -23.07
C ILE A 184 25.33 -1.50 -23.78
N LEU A 185 24.73 -0.59 -23.02
CA LEU A 185 23.99 0.55 -23.54
C LEU A 185 24.94 1.70 -23.86
N GLU A 186 24.75 2.31 -25.01
CA GLU A 186 25.44 3.52 -25.43
C GLU A 186 24.48 4.67 -25.24
N ILE A 187 24.92 5.63 -24.44
CA ILE A 187 24.10 6.74 -23.99
C ILE A 187 24.79 8.03 -24.42
N GLN A 188 24.04 8.92 -25.05
CA GLN A 188 24.52 10.23 -25.47
C GLN A 188 23.53 11.30 -25.02
N ASP A 189 24.01 12.27 -24.23
CA ASP A 189 23.19 13.35 -23.66
C ASP A 189 21.94 12.81 -22.94
N GLY A 190 22.13 11.73 -22.18
CA GLY A 190 21.10 10.99 -21.46
C GLY A 190 20.23 10.07 -22.33
N LYS A 191 20.30 10.15 -23.66
CA LYS A 191 19.47 9.33 -24.56
C LYS A 191 20.15 8.02 -24.88
N ILE A 192 19.37 6.94 -24.82
CA ILE A 192 19.82 5.60 -25.19
C ILE A 192 19.78 5.47 -26.72
N LEU A 193 20.89 5.04 -27.32
CA LEU A 193 21.03 4.97 -28.78
C LEU A 193 20.51 3.65 -29.36
N GLN A 194 20.54 2.57 -28.58
CA GLN A 194 20.04 1.27 -28.99
C GLN A 194 18.52 1.24 -29.08
N ALA A 195 18.01 0.39 -30.00
CA ALA A 195 16.60 0.07 -30.13
C ALA A 195 16.16 -0.91 -29.02
N ILE A 196 15.87 -0.38 -27.85
CA ILE A 196 15.38 -1.12 -26.68
C ILE A 196 14.09 -0.52 -26.16
N THR A 197 13.38 -1.28 -25.33
CA THR A 197 12.18 -0.80 -24.65
C THR A 197 12.44 -0.75 -23.15
N ILE A 198 12.03 0.35 -22.52
CA ILE A 198 12.02 0.48 -21.07
C ILE A 198 10.59 0.28 -20.60
N LEU A 199 10.37 -0.71 -19.75
CA LEU A 199 9.12 -0.88 -19.04
C LEU A 199 9.25 -0.21 -17.67
N ASN A 200 8.27 0.56 -17.26
CA ASN A 200 8.18 1.08 -15.90
C ASN A 200 6.74 1.05 -15.40
N ASN A 201 6.53 0.60 -14.16
CA ASN A 201 5.22 0.54 -13.51
C ASN A 201 4.13 -0.12 -14.39
N ARG A 202 4.49 -1.21 -15.09
CA ARG A 202 3.60 -1.96 -15.99
C ARG A 202 3.06 -1.14 -17.17
N SER A 203 3.89 -0.25 -17.70
CA SER A 203 3.68 0.52 -18.94
C SER A 203 4.97 0.62 -19.74
N ILE A 204 4.90 0.87 -21.05
CA ILE A 204 6.10 1.24 -21.82
C ILE A 204 6.42 2.70 -21.50
N ALA A 205 7.66 2.95 -21.07
CA ALA A 205 8.13 4.28 -20.76
C ALA A 205 8.49 5.06 -22.04
N GLU A 206 8.24 6.35 -22.01
CA GLU A 206 8.45 7.28 -23.12
C GLU A 206 9.46 8.36 -22.71
N GLU A 207 10.13 8.97 -23.69
CA GLU A 207 11.05 10.10 -23.46
C GLU A 207 12.10 9.81 -22.36
N VAL A 208 12.62 8.58 -22.33
CA VAL A 208 13.52 8.12 -21.27
C VAL A 208 14.90 8.76 -21.42
N LEU A 209 15.39 9.32 -20.32
CA LEU A 209 16.71 9.90 -20.15
C LEU A 209 17.43 9.23 -18.98
N VAL A 210 18.74 9.03 -19.13
CA VAL A 210 19.63 8.45 -18.14
C VAL A 210 20.52 9.54 -17.56
N TYR A 211 20.54 9.62 -16.24
CA TYR A 211 21.31 10.58 -15.47
C TYR A 211 22.35 9.85 -14.61
N LYS A 212 23.47 10.52 -14.37
CA LYS A 212 24.45 10.16 -13.34
C LYS A 212 24.81 11.42 -12.58
N ASP A 213 24.78 11.39 -11.25
CA ASP A 213 25.04 12.55 -10.40
C ASP A 213 24.19 13.79 -10.76
N ASN A 214 22.92 13.58 -11.13
CA ASN A 214 21.94 14.59 -11.59
C ASN A 214 22.28 15.32 -12.91
N VAL A 215 23.19 14.80 -13.72
CA VAL A 215 23.52 15.35 -15.06
C VAL A 215 23.22 14.30 -16.14
N PRO A 216 22.71 14.68 -17.34
CA PRO A 216 22.53 13.76 -18.44
C PRO A 216 23.81 12.99 -18.75
N TYR A 217 23.73 11.66 -18.71
CA TYR A 217 24.90 10.80 -18.86
C TYR A 217 25.31 10.66 -20.33
N SER A 218 26.61 10.63 -20.60
CA SER A 218 27.15 10.26 -21.92
C SER A 218 28.28 9.25 -21.73
N GLY A 219 28.17 8.10 -22.38
CA GLY A 219 29.13 7.00 -22.24
C GLY A 219 28.44 5.65 -22.38
N THR A 220 29.11 4.61 -21.88
CA THR A 220 28.58 3.25 -21.87
C THR A 220 28.01 2.90 -20.49
N LEU A 221 26.93 2.13 -20.46
CA LEU A 221 26.34 1.56 -19.25
C LEU A 221 26.20 0.04 -19.44
N GLU A 222 26.85 -0.72 -18.58
CA GLU A 222 26.69 -2.18 -18.55
C GLU A 222 25.39 -2.54 -17.84
N VAL A 223 24.58 -3.37 -18.49
CA VAL A 223 23.32 -3.89 -17.97
C VAL A 223 23.39 -5.41 -18.02
N MET A 224 23.04 -6.07 -16.92
CA MET A 224 22.91 -7.52 -16.87
C MET A 224 21.50 -7.87 -16.40
N ASN A 225 20.71 -8.52 -17.27
CA ASN A 225 19.35 -8.94 -16.98
C ASN A 225 18.46 -7.79 -16.42
N SER A 226 18.46 -6.63 -17.07
CA SER A 226 17.84 -5.38 -16.60
C SER A 226 18.46 -4.71 -15.37
N GLU A 227 19.45 -5.32 -14.71
CA GLU A 227 20.14 -4.72 -13.58
C GLU A 227 21.32 -3.88 -14.01
N PHE A 228 21.55 -2.78 -13.31
CA PHE A 228 22.61 -1.82 -13.58
C PHE A 228 23.06 -1.10 -12.31
N ASP A 229 24.20 -0.41 -12.39
CA ASP A 229 24.81 0.30 -11.26
C ASP A 229 23.87 1.36 -10.67
N SER A 230 23.80 1.40 -9.33
CA SER A 230 22.90 2.27 -8.56
C SER A 230 23.11 3.78 -8.72
N SER A 231 24.26 4.21 -9.23
CA SER A 231 24.58 5.61 -9.48
C SER A 231 23.83 6.20 -10.68
N TYR A 232 23.23 5.36 -11.52
CA TYR A 232 22.43 5.78 -12.66
C TYR A 232 20.95 5.89 -12.31
N VAL A 233 20.33 6.96 -12.78
CA VAL A 233 18.90 7.22 -12.59
C VAL A 233 18.23 7.34 -13.95
N PHE A 234 17.22 6.53 -14.19
CA PHE A 234 16.38 6.62 -15.38
C PHE A 234 15.16 7.48 -15.04
N SER A 235 14.82 8.41 -15.93
CA SER A 235 13.67 9.29 -15.79
C SER A 235 12.99 9.46 -17.14
N GLY A 236 11.66 9.52 -17.17
CA GLY A 236 10.89 9.68 -18.39
C GLY A 236 9.40 9.72 -18.08
N LYS A 237 8.56 9.60 -19.09
CA LYS A 237 7.11 9.49 -18.93
C LYS A 237 6.71 8.02 -18.78
N SER A 238 6.02 7.69 -17.71
CA SER A 238 5.46 6.36 -17.49
C SER A 238 4.26 6.42 -16.56
N LEU A 239 3.54 5.31 -16.37
CA LEU A 239 2.54 5.26 -15.30
C LEU A 239 3.20 5.43 -13.93
N VAL A 240 2.43 5.96 -12.98
CA VAL A 240 2.82 6.11 -11.58
C VAL A 240 1.96 5.18 -10.72
N LYS A 241 2.47 4.80 -9.54
CA LYS A 241 1.80 3.90 -8.59
C LYS A 241 1.72 4.52 -7.19
N SER A 242 1.02 3.83 -6.29
CA SER A 242 0.99 4.13 -4.85
C SER A 242 0.54 5.57 -4.54
N ALA A 243 1.14 6.22 -3.53
CA ALA A 243 0.72 7.54 -3.06
C ALA A 243 0.81 8.63 -4.14
N VAL A 244 1.73 8.50 -5.10
CA VAL A 244 1.87 9.45 -6.23
C VAL A 244 0.64 9.36 -7.13
N LEU A 245 0.21 8.15 -7.49
CA LEU A 245 -1.00 7.94 -8.30
C LEU A 245 -2.24 8.48 -7.60
N THR A 246 -2.40 8.17 -6.30
CA THR A 246 -3.52 8.69 -5.50
C THR A 246 -3.50 10.21 -5.44
N SER A 247 -2.33 10.83 -5.27
CA SER A 247 -2.20 12.30 -5.27
C SER A 247 -2.63 12.92 -6.61
N LYS A 248 -2.20 12.33 -7.73
CA LYS A 248 -2.65 12.77 -9.06
C LYS A 248 -4.14 12.60 -9.26
N ALA A 249 -4.74 11.52 -8.75
CA ALA A 249 -6.18 11.30 -8.80
C ALA A 249 -6.95 12.38 -8.02
N PHE A 250 -6.47 12.72 -6.81
CA PHE A 250 -7.07 13.78 -5.99
C PHE A 250 -6.96 15.16 -6.64
N ASN A 251 -5.99 15.38 -7.53
CA ASN A 251 -5.89 16.61 -8.29
C ASN A 251 -6.98 16.78 -9.36
N LYS A 252 -7.71 15.71 -9.70
CA LYS A 252 -8.82 15.72 -10.66
C LYS A 252 -10.20 15.92 -9.99
N GLY A 253 -10.23 16.46 -8.78
CA GLY A 253 -11.47 16.83 -8.08
C GLY A 253 -11.70 18.34 -8.01
N PHE A 254 -12.73 18.76 -7.27
CA PHE A 254 -13.05 20.20 -7.07
C PHE A 254 -11.90 21.02 -6.46
N PHE A 255 -10.98 20.38 -5.73
CA PHE A 255 -9.85 21.06 -5.11
C PHE A 255 -8.66 21.27 -6.07
N GLY A 256 -8.70 20.72 -7.30
CA GLY A 256 -7.60 20.83 -8.27
C GLY A 256 -6.26 20.41 -7.66
N ASN A 257 -5.19 21.13 -7.98
CA ASN A 257 -3.84 20.82 -7.47
C ASN A 257 -3.71 20.81 -5.94
N TYR A 258 -4.68 21.33 -5.17
CA TYR A 258 -4.64 21.22 -3.70
C TYR A 258 -5.05 19.82 -3.20
N GLY A 259 -5.61 18.97 -4.06
CA GLY A 259 -6.01 17.61 -3.73
C GLY A 259 -4.84 16.74 -3.25
N GLU A 260 -3.64 16.91 -3.81
CA GLU A 260 -2.45 16.17 -3.37
C GLU A 260 -2.05 16.45 -1.92
N TYR A 261 -2.37 17.63 -1.38
CA TYR A 261 -2.16 17.92 0.04
C TYR A 261 -3.11 17.15 0.94
N ILE A 262 -4.34 16.86 0.48
CA ILE A 262 -5.28 15.99 1.22
C ILE A 262 -4.67 14.60 1.37
N VAL A 263 -4.10 14.04 0.29
CA VAL A 263 -3.43 12.73 0.32
C VAL A 263 -2.19 12.77 1.21
N SER A 264 -1.36 13.82 1.10
CA SER A 264 -0.13 13.95 1.89
C SER A 264 -0.40 14.10 3.39
N ILE A 265 -1.37 14.95 3.77
CA ILE A 265 -1.79 15.14 5.16
C ILE A 265 -2.48 13.86 5.68
N GLY A 266 -3.36 13.26 4.87
CA GLY A 266 -4.03 12.01 5.19
C GLY A 266 -3.04 10.88 5.46
N LEU A 267 -2.03 10.70 4.60
CA LEU A 267 -0.98 9.70 4.76
C LEU A 267 -0.15 9.93 6.03
N LEU A 268 0.18 11.20 6.33
CA LEU A 268 0.89 11.54 7.56
C LEU A 268 0.08 11.18 8.81
N LEU A 269 -1.21 11.54 8.83
CA LEU A 269 -2.11 11.23 9.95
C LEU A 269 -2.36 9.73 10.08
N PHE A 270 -2.55 9.03 8.96
CA PHE A 270 -2.72 7.59 8.90
C PHE A 270 -1.49 6.89 9.48
N ALA A 271 -0.30 7.18 8.95
CA ALA A 271 0.96 6.64 9.45
C ALA A 271 1.17 6.95 10.93
N PHE A 272 0.84 8.16 11.39
CA PHE A 272 0.92 8.52 12.81
C PHE A 272 0.00 7.66 13.68
N SER A 273 -1.26 7.52 13.27
CA SER A 273 -2.26 6.76 14.02
C SER A 273 -1.86 5.27 14.10
N THR A 274 -1.40 4.68 12.99
CA THR A 274 -0.96 3.29 12.93
C THR A 274 0.22 3.06 13.87
N VAL A 275 1.25 3.93 13.83
CA VAL A 275 2.45 3.79 14.67
C VAL A 275 2.10 3.86 16.16
N ILE A 276 1.18 4.73 16.56
CA ILE A 276 0.75 4.83 17.96
C ILE A 276 -0.07 3.60 18.39
N THR A 277 -0.98 3.13 17.53
CA THR A 277 -1.81 1.95 17.80
C THR A 277 -0.96 0.67 17.89
N TRP A 278 0.01 0.50 17.00
CA TRP A 278 0.93 -0.64 17.04
C TRP A 278 1.91 -0.58 18.22
N ALA A 279 2.32 0.61 18.66
CA ALA A 279 3.03 0.76 19.93
C ALA A 279 2.17 0.24 21.10
N TYR A 280 0.87 0.56 21.11
CA TYR A 280 -0.05 0.06 22.12
C TYR A 280 -0.23 -1.47 22.08
N TYR A 281 -0.32 -2.09 20.90
CA TYR A 281 -0.37 -3.55 20.80
C TYR A 281 0.88 -4.20 21.41
N GLY A 282 2.05 -3.67 21.10
CA GLY A 282 3.30 -4.15 21.68
C GLY A 282 3.44 -3.88 23.18
N ASP A 283 2.83 -2.82 23.73
CA ASP A 283 2.76 -2.62 25.19
C ASP A 283 2.09 -3.83 25.87
N ARG A 284 0.99 -4.33 25.29
CA ARG A 284 0.24 -5.47 25.83
C ARG A 284 0.99 -6.79 25.69
N CYS A 285 1.62 -7.02 24.54
CA CYS A 285 2.48 -8.18 24.36
C CYS A 285 3.67 -8.17 25.33
N THR A 286 4.29 -7.00 25.52
CA THR A 286 5.42 -6.82 26.45
C THR A 286 4.99 -7.06 27.89
N ALA A 287 3.86 -6.50 28.31
CA ALA A 287 3.32 -6.69 29.65
C ALA A 287 3.01 -8.17 29.93
N TYR A 288 2.50 -8.90 28.94
CA TYR A 288 2.21 -10.33 29.05
C TYR A 288 3.49 -11.17 29.23
N LEU A 289 4.56 -10.86 28.49
CA LEU A 289 5.81 -11.65 28.51
C LEU A 289 6.76 -11.27 29.65
N PHE A 290 6.89 -9.98 29.94
CA PHE A 290 7.95 -9.42 30.78
C PHE A 290 7.43 -8.58 31.95
N GLY A 291 6.11 -8.44 32.10
CA GLY A 291 5.47 -7.64 33.13
C GLY A 291 5.37 -6.14 32.81
N GLU A 292 4.58 -5.41 33.59
CA GLU A 292 4.27 -3.99 33.31
C GLU A 292 5.49 -3.06 33.40
N SER A 293 6.48 -3.39 34.23
CA SER A 293 7.72 -2.60 34.35
C SER A 293 8.55 -2.58 33.07
N ALA A 294 8.36 -3.57 32.18
CA ALA A 294 9.09 -3.66 30.91
C ALA A 294 8.55 -2.71 29.83
N ILE A 295 7.32 -2.21 29.98
CA ILE A 295 6.63 -1.40 28.95
C ILE A 295 7.44 -0.16 28.58
N ILE A 296 8.03 0.53 29.55
CA ILE A 296 8.79 1.76 29.27
C ILE A 296 10.02 1.48 28.39
N TYR A 297 10.71 0.36 28.63
CA TYR A 297 11.86 -0.04 27.83
C TYR A 297 11.45 -0.42 26.41
N TYR A 298 10.35 -1.16 26.27
CA TYR A 298 9.76 -1.45 24.96
C TYR A 298 9.46 -0.17 24.18
N ARG A 299 8.80 0.81 24.79
CA ARG A 299 8.47 2.08 24.12
C ARG A 299 9.70 2.85 23.68
N LEU A 300 10.76 2.89 24.50
CA LEU A 300 12.02 3.54 24.13
C LEU A 300 12.68 2.85 22.93
N ILE A 301 12.71 1.51 22.93
CA ILE A 301 13.21 0.71 21.82
C ILE A 301 12.35 0.96 20.57
N TYR A 302 11.03 0.99 20.70
CA TYR A 302 10.09 1.22 19.60
C TYR A 302 10.32 2.58 18.93
N ILE A 303 10.47 3.66 19.71
CA ILE A 303 10.76 5.00 19.19
C ILE A 303 12.11 5.04 18.47
N PHE A 304 13.12 4.40 19.07
CA PHE A 304 14.45 4.32 18.48
C PHE A 304 14.43 3.55 17.16
N ALA A 305 13.81 2.37 17.14
CA ALA A 305 13.64 1.56 15.94
C ALA A 305 12.87 2.33 14.85
N PHE A 306 11.80 3.04 15.21
CA PHE A 306 11.04 3.88 14.28
C PHE A 306 11.88 5.03 13.71
N PHE A 307 12.72 5.68 14.52
CA PHE A 307 13.66 6.70 14.06
C PHE A 307 14.68 6.12 13.07
N ILE A 308 15.25 4.97 13.39
CA ILE A 308 16.21 4.29 12.52
C ILE A 308 15.56 3.86 11.20
N ALA A 309 14.36 3.29 11.22
CA ALA A 309 13.62 2.94 10.01
C ALA A 309 13.33 4.17 9.12
N GLY A 310 13.00 5.32 9.72
CA GLY A 310 12.74 6.56 8.99
C GLY A 310 13.99 7.34 8.53
N SER A 311 15.19 6.93 8.93
CA SER A 311 16.44 7.64 8.63
C SER A 311 17.00 7.36 7.22
N GLY A 312 16.50 6.33 6.53
CA GLY A 312 17.01 5.88 5.24
C GLY A 312 18.29 5.02 5.32
N PHE A 313 18.77 4.66 6.53
CA PHE A 313 19.93 3.77 6.67
C PHE A 313 19.70 2.33 6.22
N PHE A 314 18.46 1.85 6.31
CA PHE A 314 18.09 0.49 5.90
C PHE A 314 17.28 0.53 4.63
N ASP A 315 17.53 -0.44 3.75
CA ASP A 315 16.70 -0.62 2.56
C ASP A 315 15.25 -0.93 2.99
N THR A 316 14.31 -0.25 2.36
CA THR A 316 12.88 -0.48 2.52
C THR A 316 12.49 -1.93 2.27
N GLU A 317 13.16 -2.64 1.36
CA GLU A 317 12.89 -4.06 1.10
C GLU A 317 13.16 -4.93 2.33
N ILE A 318 14.25 -4.66 3.05
CA ILE A 318 14.59 -5.38 4.29
C ILE A 318 13.49 -5.17 5.34
N ILE A 319 13.00 -3.93 5.46
CA ILE A 319 11.92 -3.57 6.40
C ILE A 319 10.63 -4.32 6.05
N TRP A 320 10.25 -4.35 4.77
CA TRP A 320 9.07 -5.07 4.29
C TRP A 320 9.18 -6.59 4.49
N ASN A 321 10.34 -7.18 4.20
CA ASN A 321 10.58 -8.61 4.38
C ASN A 321 10.48 -9.00 5.87
N PHE A 322 11.04 -8.20 6.76
CA PHE A 322 10.89 -8.41 8.20
C PHE A 322 9.43 -8.29 8.66
N ALA A 323 8.71 -7.29 8.17
CA ALA A 323 7.28 -7.11 8.47
C ALA A 323 6.44 -8.30 7.99
N LEU A 324 6.68 -8.82 6.78
CA LEU A 324 5.99 -10.00 6.23
C LEU A 324 6.18 -11.24 7.11
N ILE A 325 7.42 -11.52 7.52
CA ILE A 325 7.74 -12.67 8.36
C ILE A 325 7.06 -12.57 9.72
N THR A 326 7.13 -11.39 10.36
CA THR A 326 6.55 -11.18 11.69
C THR A 326 5.02 -11.23 11.68
N VAL A 327 4.36 -10.65 10.67
CA VAL A 327 2.90 -10.75 10.48
C VAL A 327 2.49 -12.20 10.25
N ALA A 328 3.21 -12.96 9.42
CA ALA A 328 2.91 -14.39 9.24
C ALA A 328 3.07 -15.18 10.56
N ALA A 329 4.11 -14.87 11.33
CA ALA A 329 4.40 -15.52 12.61
C ALA A 329 3.32 -15.24 13.68
N SER A 330 2.70 -14.05 13.71
CA SER A 330 1.59 -13.75 14.62
C SER A 330 0.25 -14.30 14.12
N THR A 331 0.03 -14.28 12.81
CA THR A 331 -1.22 -14.71 12.17
C THR A 331 -1.47 -16.21 12.35
N LEU A 332 -0.44 -17.06 12.16
CA LEU A 332 -0.61 -18.51 12.20
C LEU A 332 -1.15 -19.03 13.56
N PRO A 333 -0.53 -18.70 14.72
CA PRO A 333 -1.06 -19.09 16.02
C PRO A 333 -2.46 -18.54 16.28
N ASN A 334 -2.74 -17.32 15.84
CA ASN A 334 -4.05 -16.69 16.03
C ASN A 334 -5.14 -17.43 15.25
N LEU A 335 -4.92 -17.74 13.97
CA LEU A 335 -5.88 -18.48 13.15
C LEU A 335 -6.14 -19.89 13.69
N ILE A 336 -5.10 -20.59 14.16
CA ILE A 336 -5.25 -21.89 14.83
C ILE A 336 -6.10 -21.74 16.10
N SER A 337 -5.83 -20.71 16.90
CA SER A 337 -6.58 -20.44 18.14
C SER A 337 -8.05 -20.15 17.86
N ILE A 338 -8.36 -19.31 16.87
CA ILE A 338 -9.74 -19.02 16.44
C ILE A 338 -10.44 -20.29 15.98
N PHE A 339 -9.76 -21.12 15.19
CA PHE A 339 -10.33 -22.38 14.72
C PHE A 339 -10.63 -23.33 15.88
N LEU A 340 -9.73 -23.49 16.84
CA LEU A 340 -9.94 -24.34 18.02
C LEU A 340 -11.06 -23.80 18.93
N LEU A 341 -11.15 -22.47 19.08
CA LEU A 341 -12.12 -21.80 19.95
C LEU A 341 -13.47 -21.50 19.27
N ARG A 342 -13.67 -21.88 18.01
CA ARG A 342 -14.90 -21.59 17.23
C ARG A 342 -16.19 -22.02 17.94
N ASN A 343 -16.16 -23.15 18.65
CA ASN A 343 -17.32 -23.66 19.37
C ASN A 343 -17.65 -22.79 20.60
N LYS A 344 -16.62 -22.28 21.29
CA LYS A 344 -16.79 -21.37 22.43
C LYS A 344 -17.34 -20.02 21.96
N MET A 345 -16.81 -19.48 20.86
CA MET A 345 -17.34 -18.26 20.25
C MET A 345 -18.82 -18.43 19.87
N LYS A 346 -19.17 -19.52 19.17
CA LYS A 346 -20.57 -19.84 18.83
C LYS A 346 -21.47 -19.87 20.06
N SER A 347 -21.05 -20.55 21.13
CA SER A 347 -21.80 -20.61 22.39
C SER A 347 -22.00 -19.23 23.02
N LEU A 348 -20.96 -18.39 23.08
CA LEU A 348 -21.08 -17.03 23.63
C LEU A 348 -22.06 -16.16 22.83
N VAL A 349 -22.02 -16.24 21.50
CA VAL A 349 -22.94 -15.51 20.63
C VAL A 349 -24.38 -15.99 20.79
N THR A 350 -24.62 -17.30 20.89
CA THR A 350 -25.96 -17.84 21.13
C THR A 350 -26.50 -17.37 22.47
N SER A 351 -25.74 -17.52 23.56
CA SER A 351 -26.19 -17.07 24.89
C SER A 351 -26.47 -15.57 24.96
N TYR A 352 -25.71 -14.75 24.24
CA TYR A 352 -25.97 -13.31 24.15
C TYR A 352 -27.27 -12.98 23.40
N LYS A 353 -27.60 -13.73 22.35
CA LYS A 353 -28.88 -13.55 21.64
C LYS A 353 -30.07 -13.93 22.51
N ASP A 354 -29.96 -15.02 23.26
CA ASP A 354 -31.03 -15.49 24.14
C ASP A 354 -31.32 -14.44 25.23
N LEU A 355 -30.28 -13.83 25.82
CA LEU A 355 -30.40 -12.75 26.81
C LEU A 355 -31.06 -11.46 26.30
N ASN A 356 -31.05 -11.21 24.99
CA ASN A 356 -31.62 -10.01 24.37
C ASN A 356 -33.00 -10.26 23.71
N ASN A 357 -33.46 -11.52 23.66
CA ASN A 357 -34.77 -11.89 23.13
C ASN A 357 -35.82 -12.08 24.24
N ASP A 358 -35.41 -12.11 25.50
CA ASP A 358 -36.25 -12.00 26.71
C ASP A 358 -36.27 -10.55 27.21
#